data_AF-A0A3A4XZ35-F1
#
_entry.id   AF-A0A3A4XZ35-F1
#
_cell.length_a   1.000
_cell.length_b   1.000
_cell.length_c   1.000
_cell.angle_alpha   90.00
_cell.angle_beta   90.00
_cell.angle_gamma   90.00
#
_symmetry.space_group_name_H-M   'P 1'
#
loop_
_entity.id
_entity.type
_entity.pdbx_description
1 polymer ?
#
loop_
_entity_poly.entity_id
_entity_poly.type
_entity_poly.pdbx_seq_one_letter_code
_entity_poly.pdbx_strand_id
1 'polypeptide(L)'
;MKIALKVLILLGWVVIGVAVNGKALAFVFDMGAGSSIDTSATNAALRLDVVQMNPDLDDIFFDLDVGQTSGSFYFATIGTTESWINRDDLQPAGVTAFVDFDSPDLVQSIGGSSVGFSALWNFFQGWNLEWMDPVRIVTSSGIDFSVDLSDVNHFNWLWQGPDGTADIYATVTLNAVPVPPALLLLGSGLLGLLGLRRRIGF
;
A
#
# COMPACT_ATOMS: atom_id res chain seq x y z
N MET A 1 9.37 -48.55 27.52
CA MET A 1 8.89 -47.35 28.24
C MET A 1 7.71 -46.76 27.46
N LYS A 2 6.47 -46.83 27.96
CA LYS A 2 5.27 -46.36 27.22
C LYS A 2 5.14 -44.85 27.39
N ILE A 3 5.50 -44.07 26.37
CA ILE A 3 5.19 -42.63 26.36
C ILE A 3 3.67 -42.50 26.25
N ALA A 4 3.02 -41.98 27.30
CA ALA A 4 1.58 -41.84 27.40
C ALA A 4 1.02 -40.87 26.34
N LEU A 5 -0.15 -41.17 25.77
CA LEU A 5 -0.86 -40.33 24.78
C LEU A 5 -0.96 -38.85 25.18
N LYS A 6 -1.07 -38.58 26.48
CA LYS A 6 -1.10 -37.23 27.07
C LYS A 6 0.16 -36.41 26.76
N VAL A 7 1.34 -37.03 26.74
CA VAL A 7 2.62 -36.38 26.41
C VAL A 7 2.67 -35.96 24.94
N LEU A 8 2.06 -36.77 24.07
CA LEU A 8 1.97 -36.51 22.62
C LEU A 8 1.05 -35.33 22.31
N ILE A 9 -0.11 -35.26 22.97
CA ILE A 9 -1.04 -34.14 22.85
C ILE A 9 -0.37 -32.85 23.36
N LEU A 10 0.33 -32.93 24.50
CA LEU A 10 1.04 -31.79 25.05
C LEU A 10 2.14 -31.29 24.11
N LEU A 11 2.94 -32.20 23.52
CA LEU A 11 3.94 -31.85 22.51
C LEU A 11 3.31 -31.25 21.25
N GLY A 12 2.16 -31.76 20.80
CA GLY A 12 1.40 -31.17 19.69
C GLY A 12 0.99 -29.73 19.99
N TRP A 13 0.48 -29.46 21.19
CA TRP A 13 0.13 -28.10 21.63
C TRP A 13 1.35 -27.19 21.80
N VAL A 14 2.48 -27.72 22.26
CA VAL A 14 3.74 -26.95 22.36
C VAL A 14 4.25 -26.60 20.96
N VAL A 15 4.22 -27.53 20.00
CA VAL A 15 4.62 -27.25 18.61
C VAL A 15 3.68 -26.23 17.96
N ILE A 16 2.36 -26.35 18.17
CA ILE A 16 1.39 -25.34 17.70
C ILE A 16 1.66 -24.00 18.37
N GLY A 17 1.87 -23.96 19.69
CA GLY A 17 2.16 -22.73 20.43
C GLY A 17 3.46 -22.06 20.00
N VAL A 18 4.50 -22.83 19.66
CA VAL A 18 5.77 -22.30 19.13
C VAL A 18 5.61 -21.84 17.68
N ALA A 19 4.87 -22.57 16.85
CA ALA A 19 4.60 -22.18 15.46
C ALA A 19 3.73 -20.92 15.36
N VAL A 20 2.81 -20.70 16.30
CA VAL A 20 1.96 -19.50 16.37
C VAL A 20 2.75 -18.26 16.78
N ASN A 21 3.91 -18.41 17.43
CA ASN A 21 4.80 -17.30 17.82
C ASN A 21 6.01 -17.13 16.88
N GLY A 22 6.11 -17.92 15.82
CA GLY A 22 7.08 -17.66 14.77
C GLY A 22 6.70 -16.35 14.09
N LYS A 23 7.47 -15.28 14.32
CA LYS A 23 7.31 -14.03 13.55
C LYS A 23 7.38 -14.39 12.07
N ALA A 24 6.35 -14.01 11.31
CA ALA A 24 6.43 -14.08 9.86
C ALA A 24 7.69 -13.33 9.42
N LEU A 25 8.36 -13.83 8.38
CA LEU A 25 9.56 -13.16 7.89
C LEU A 25 9.18 -11.76 7.43
N ALA A 26 9.94 -10.77 7.88
CA ALA A 26 9.82 -9.41 7.35
C ALA A 26 10.16 -9.41 5.86
N PHE A 27 9.59 -8.46 5.13
CA PHE A 27 9.86 -8.26 3.72
C PHE A 27 10.43 -6.87 3.49
N VAL A 28 11.51 -6.81 2.70
CA VAL A 28 12.15 -5.55 2.31
C VAL A 28 11.52 -5.05 1.02
N PHE A 29 10.75 -3.97 1.15
CA PHE A 29 10.28 -3.20 0.02
C PHE A 29 11.34 -2.20 -0.42
N ASP A 30 11.46 -2.05 -1.73
CA ASP A 30 12.36 -1.11 -2.40
C ASP A 30 11.54 -0.38 -3.48
N MET A 31 11.47 0.94 -3.38
CA MET A 31 10.71 1.78 -4.30
C MET A 31 11.54 2.03 -5.56
N GLY A 32 10.91 2.00 -6.73
CA GLY A 32 11.59 2.25 -8.00
C GLY A 32 11.47 3.71 -8.46
N ALA A 33 12.48 4.17 -9.21
CA ALA A 33 12.51 5.50 -9.85
C ALA A 33 11.41 5.75 -10.91
N GLY A 34 10.67 4.73 -11.37
CA GLY A 34 9.65 4.85 -12.43
C GLY A 34 8.29 5.35 -11.97
N SER A 35 8.13 5.71 -10.68
CA SER A 35 6.87 6.24 -10.15
C SER A 35 6.46 7.55 -10.83
N SER A 36 5.17 7.73 -11.10
CA SER A 36 4.64 8.92 -11.80
C SER A 36 3.16 9.17 -11.51
N ILE A 37 2.63 10.33 -11.90
CA ILE A 37 1.20 10.63 -11.85
C ILE A 37 0.75 11.15 -13.21
N ASP A 38 -0.27 10.53 -13.78
CA ASP A 38 -0.95 10.96 -14.99
C ASP A 38 -2.17 11.81 -14.63
N THR A 39 -2.09 13.10 -14.97
CA THR A 39 -3.17 14.08 -14.82
C THR A 39 -3.79 14.48 -16.17
N SER A 40 -3.47 13.78 -17.26
CA SER A 40 -3.88 14.17 -18.62
C SER A 40 -5.40 14.26 -18.81
N ALA A 41 -6.16 13.46 -18.06
CA ALA A 41 -7.63 13.50 -18.06
C ALA A 41 -8.20 14.77 -17.40
N THR A 42 -7.39 15.50 -16.62
CA THR A 42 -7.79 16.76 -15.98
C THR A 42 -7.77 17.96 -16.93
N ASN A 43 -7.16 17.85 -18.12
CA ASN A 43 -7.05 18.94 -19.10
C ASN A 43 -8.38 19.49 -19.64
N ALA A 44 -9.49 18.75 -19.46
CA ALA A 44 -10.83 19.14 -19.89
C ALA A 44 -11.76 19.51 -18.72
N ALA A 45 -11.20 19.61 -17.51
CA ALA A 45 -11.83 20.06 -16.27
C ALA A 45 -10.81 20.93 -15.53
N LEU A 46 -10.82 20.93 -14.19
CA LEU A 46 -9.78 21.57 -13.39
C LEU A 46 -8.43 20.92 -13.69
N ARG A 47 -7.56 21.64 -14.39
CA ARG A 47 -6.23 21.14 -14.73
C ARG A 47 -5.39 21.00 -13.47
N LEU A 48 -4.93 19.79 -13.22
CA LEU A 48 -3.87 19.52 -12.26
C LEU A 48 -2.57 19.20 -13.00
N ASP A 49 -1.47 19.73 -12.48
CA ASP A 49 -0.12 19.45 -12.95
C ASP A 49 0.69 18.84 -11.80
N VAL A 50 1.50 17.84 -12.13
CA VAL A 50 2.53 17.34 -11.21
C VAL A 50 3.62 18.40 -11.12
N VAL A 51 3.74 19.02 -9.95
CA VAL A 51 4.72 20.08 -9.72
C VAL A 51 6.11 19.47 -9.52
N GLN A 52 6.16 18.42 -8.71
CA GLN A 52 7.40 17.73 -8.38
C GLN A 52 7.10 16.28 -7.97
N MET A 53 7.84 15.32 -8.52
CA MET A 53 7.93 13.98 -7.93
C MET A 53 9.01 13.99 -6.84
N ASN A 54 8.85 13.17 -5.80
CA ASN A 54 9.93 12.98 -4.83
C ASN A 54 11.17 12.42 -5.57
N PRO A 55 12.30 13.18 -5.60
CA PRO A 55 13.50 12.76 -6.33
C PRO A 55 14.20 11.57 -5.68
N ASP A 56 13.94 11.33 -4.39
CA ASP A 56 14.62 10.32 -3.58
C ASP A 56 13.77 9.02 -3.47
N LEU A 57 12.75 8.83 -4.33
CA LEU A 57 11.90 7.63 -4.27
C LEU A 57 12.71 6.34 -4.38
N ASP A 58 13.73 6.31 -5.24
CA ASP A 58 14.64 5.17 -5.48
C ASP A 58 15.52 4.82 -4.26
N ASP A 59 15.60 5.72 -3.27
CA ASP A 59 16.38 5.54 -2.05
C ASP A 59 15.51 5.14 -0.84
N ILE A 60 14.22 4.85 -1.06
CA ILE A 60 13.27 4.52 0.00
C ILE A 60 13.11 2.99 0.14
N PHE A 61 13.49 2.50 1.31
CA PHE A 61 13.40 1.09 1.68
C PHE A 61 12.58 0.90 2.95
N PHE A 62 11.79 -0.17 3.01
CA PHE A 62 11.04 -0.54 4.22
C PHE A 62 11.26 -2.01 4.55
N ASP A 63 11.68 -2.30 5.78
CA ASP A 63 11.68 -3.66 6.32
C ASP A 63 10.43 -3.83 7.20
N LEU A 64 9.41 -4.51 6.67
CA LEU A 64 8.09 -4.62 7.32
C LEU A 64 7.82 -6.05 7.77
N ASP A 65 7.41 -6.22 9.03
CA ASP A 65 6.77 -7.46 9.48
C ASP A 65 5.32 -7.53 8.96
N VAL A 66 4.77 -8.75 8.87
CA VAL A 66 3.34 -8.93 8.52
C VAL A 66 2.44 -8.20 9.51
N GLY A 67 1.53 -7.39 8.97
CA GLY A 67 0.62 -6.52 9.71
C GLY A 67 1.19 -5.13 10.02
N GLN A 68 2.42 -4.82 9.61
CA GLN A 68 3.00 -3.49 9.76
C GLN A 68 2.73 -2.62 8.54
N THR A 69 2.57 -1.32 8.82
CA THR A 69 2.51 -0.23 7.83
C THR A 69 3.79 0.57 7.94
N SER A 70 4.34 1.00 6.80
CA SER A 70 5.45 1.94 6.74
C SER A 70 5.10 3.25 7.44
N GLY A 71 6.12 4.04 7.78
CA GLY A 71 5.88 5.47 7.97
C GLY A 71 5.34 6.09 6.68
N SER A 72 4.61 7.20 6.79
CA SER A 72 4.26 7.99 5.61
C SER A 72 5.52 8.60 5.02
N PHE A 73 5.63 8.57 3.69
CA PHE A 73 6.72 9.17 2.96
C PHE A 73 6.16 10.10 1.88
N TYR A 74 6.90 11.16 1.59
CA TYR A 74 6.54 12.11 0.54
C TYR A 74 6.60 11.41 -0.82
N PHE A 75 5.53 11.50 -1.61
CA PHE A 75 5.43 10.86 -2.93
C PHE A 75 5.58 11.89 -4.06
N ALA A 76 4.75 12.94 -4.03
CA ALA A 76 4.76 13.99 -5.04
C ALA A 76 4.09 15.27 -4.51
N THR A 77 4.34 16.39 -5.16
CA THR A 77 3.56 17.63 -5.04
C THR A 77 2.73 17.80 -6.30
N ILE A 78 1.43 18.01 -6.12
CA ILE A 78 0.48 18.31 -7.20
C ILE A 78 -0.10 19.69 -6.99
N GLY A 79 -0.53 20.35 -8.06
CA GLY A 79 -1.18 21.65 -7.96
C GLY A 79 -1.89 22.05 -9.23
N THR A 80 -2.42 23.26 -9.22
CA THR A 80 -2.98 23.91 -10.42
C THR A 80 -2.40 25.30 -10.57
N THR A 81 -2.28 25.74 -11.83
CA THR A 81 -1.93 27.12 -12.18
C THR A 81 -3.16 27.94 -12.60
N GLU A 82 -4.35 27.35 -12.52
CA GLU A 82 -5.57 28.06 -12.85
C GLU A 82 -5.86 29.15 -11.84
N SER A 83 -6.10 30.37 -12.35
CA SER A 83 -6.36 31.54 -11.50
C SER A 83 -7.81 31.65 -11.06
N TRP A 84 -8.71 30.78 -11.56
CA TRP A 84 -10.14 30.85 -11.26
C TRP A 84 -10.86 29.54 -11.56
N ILE A 85 -11.84 29.19 -10.71
CA ILE A 85 -12.77 28.07 -10.90
C ILE A 85 -13.90 28.48 -11.85
N ASN A 86 -13.96 27.78 -12.97
CA ASN A 86 -14.96 27.85 -14.01
C ASN A 86 -15.96 26.71 -13.86
N ARG A 87 -16.90 26.63 -14.81
CA ARG A 87 -18.01 25.67 -14.74
C ARG A 87 -17.56 24.23 -15.00
N ASP A 88 -16.57 24.06 -15.86
CA ASP A 88 -15.90 22.81 -16.19
C ASP A 88 -15.11 22.25 -15.00
N ASP A 89 -14.51 23.11 -14.19
CA ASP A 89 -13.70 22.74 -13.02
C ASP A 89 -14.50 22.08 -11.91
N LEU A 90 -15.83 22.26 -11.92
CA LEU A 90 -16.76 21.62 -10.98
C LEU A 90 -17.10 20.16 -11.37
N GLN A 91 -16.59 19.67 -12.50
CA GLN A 91 -16.77 18.28 -12.91
C GLN A 91 -15.58 17.44 -12.42
N PRO A 92 -15.84 16.29 -11.77
CA PRO A 92 -14.78 15.38 -11.40
C PRO A 92 -14.00 14.87 -12.63
N ALA A 93 -12.68 14.84 -12.52
CA ALA A 93 -11.78 14.29 -13.52
C ALA A 93 -10.88 13.20 -12.92
N GLY A 94 -10.56 12.18 -13.71
CA GLY A 94 -9.71 11.09 -13.26
C GLY A 94 -8.25 11.50 -13.13
N VAL A 95 -7.58 10.95 -12.12
CA VAL A 95 -6.13 11.01 -11.94
C VAL A 95 -5.63 9.58 -11.73
N THR A 96 -4.44 9.24 -12.21
CA THR A 96 -3.86 7.91 -12.00
C THR A 96 -2.41 8.04 -11.56
N ALA A 97 -2.09 7.54 -10.37
CA ALA A 97 -0.71 7.37 -9.93
C ALA A 97 -0.19 5.99 -10.35
N PHE A 98 1.06 5.94 -10.79
CA PHE A 98 1.82 4.72 -11.02
C PHE A 98 2.89 4.65 -9.94
N VAL A 99 2.83 3.61 -9.11
CA VAL A 99 3.79 3.36 -8.04
C VAL A 99 4.68 2.21 -8.49
N ASP A 100 5.96 2.50 -8.60
CA ASP A 100 6.99 1.57 -9.04
C ASP A 100 7.76 1.02 -7.84
N PHE A 101 8.07 -0.27 -7.88
CA PHE A 101 8.84 -0.99 -6.88
C PHE A 101 9.93 -1.79 -7.57
N ASP A 102 11.16 -1.68 -7.08
CA ASP A 102 12.29 -2.52 -7.48
C ASP A 102 12.28 -3.87 -6.73
N SER A 103 11.70 -3.88 -5.52
CA SER A 103 11.47 -5.08 -4.72
C SER A 103 10.12 -5.02 -4.00
N PRO A 104 9.13 -5.86 -4.36
CA PRO A 104 9.14 -6.73 -5.54
C PRO A 104 9.12 -5.91 -6.84
N ASP A 105 9.85 -6.35 -7.88
CA ASP A 105 9.86 -5.71 -9.22
C ASP A 105 8.45 -5.69 -9.85
N LEU A 106 7.75 -4.56 -9.72
CA LEU A 106 6.42 -4.32 -10.29
C LEU A 106 6.05 -2.83 -10.32
N VAL A 107 5.11 -2.51 -11.21
CA VAL A 107 4.42 -1.20 -11.24
C VAL A 107 2.94 -1.41 -11.00
N GLN A 108 2.35 -0.65 -10.08
CA GLN A 108 0.93 -0.67 -9.78
C GLN A 108 0.28 0.69 -10.02
N SER A 109 -0.93 0.69 -10.60
CA SER A 109 -1.74 1.90 -10.76
C SER A 109 -2.72 2.10 -9.60
N ILE A 110 -2.83 3.33 -9.11
CA ILE A 110 -3.80 3.79 -8.10
C ILE A 110 -4.66 4.90 -8.75
N GLY A 111 -5.97 4.66 -8.81
CA GLY A 111 -6.92 5.63 -9.36
C GLY A 111 -7.28 6.70 -8.33
N GLY A 112 -7.58 7.90 -8.79
CA GLY A 112 -8.11 9.00 -8.00
C GLY A 112 -9.03 9.89 -8.83
N SER A 113 -9.64 10.87 -8.16
CA SER A 113 -10.53 11.86 -8.75
C SER A 113 -10.21 13.24 -8.22
N SER A 114 -10.03 14.20 -9.12
CA SER A 114 -9.90 15.61 -8.78
C SER A 114 -11.17 16.39 -9.08
N VAL A 115 -11.49 17.38 -8.26
CA VAL A 115 -12.61 18.28 -8.50
C VAL A 115 -12.33 19.66 -7.89
N GLY A 116 -12.61 20.71 -8.66
CA GLY A 116 -12.60 22.08 -8.18
C GLY A 116 -13.87 22.42 -7.42
N PHE A 117 -13.80 23.41 -6.54
CA PHE A 117 -14.97 23.95 -5.87
C PHE A 117 -14.93 25.46 -5.78
N SER A 118 -16.13 26.07 -5.78
CA SER A 118 -16.31 27.51 -5.54
C SER A 118 -17.48 27.71 -4.58
N ALA A 119 -17.32 28.59 -3.59
CA ALA A 119 -18.37 28.93 -2.63
C ALA A 119 -18.45 30.44 -2.37
N LEU A 120 -19.59 30.85 -1.79
CA LEU A 120 -19.93 32.22 -1.42
C LEU A 120 -19.60 33.23 -2.52
N TRP A 121 -20.33 33.21 -3.66
CA TRP A 121 -20.08 34.15 -4.77
C TRP A 121 -18.62 34.14 -5.29
N ASN A 122 -17.96 32.97 -5.28
CA ASN A 122 -16.55 32.76 -5.66
C ASN A 122 -15.51 33.42 -4.73
N PHE A 123 -15.90 33.81 -3.51
CA PHE A 123 -14.95 34.28 -2.50
C PHE A 123 -14.04 33.16 -1.98
N PHE A 124 -14.52 31.91 -2.07
CA PHE A 124 -13.80 30.72 -1.65
C PHE A 124 -13.65 29.80 -2.84
N GLN A 125 -12.42 29.46 -3.17
CA GLN A 125 -12.11 28.60 -4.30
C GLN A 125 -10.98 27.67 -3.90
N GLY A 126 -10.95 26.50 -4.54
CA GLY A 126 -9.97 25.48 -4.24
C GLY A 126 -10.26 24.21 -4.99
N TRP A 127 -9.60 23.15 -4.59
CA TRP A 127 -9.73 21.85 -5.21
C TRP A 127 -9.44 20.73 -4.23
N ASN A 128 -10.00 19.57 -4.53
CA ASN A 128 -9.75 18.32 -3.83
C ASN A 128 -9.21 17.31 -4.83
N LEU A 129 -8.28 16.48 -4.38
CA LEU A 129 -7.87 15.25 -5.03
C LEU A 129 -8.03 14.12 -4.03
N GLU A 130 -8.95 13.21 -4.35
CA GLU A 130 -9.26 12.05 -3.53
C GLU A 130 -8.77 10.79 -4.27
N TRP A 131 -8.00 9.96 -3.59
CA TRP A 131 -7.57 8.67 -4.10
C TRP A 131 -8.63 7.59 -3.79
N MET A 132 -8.66 6.54 -4.60
CA MET A 132 -9.47 5.36 -4.29
C MET A 132 -8.90 4.61 -3.08
N ASP A 133 -9.69 3.68 -2.54
CA ASP A 133 -9.27 2.79 -1.46
C ASP A 133 -7.88 2.16 -1.71
N PRO A 134 -7.13 1.81 -0.64
CA PRO A 134 -5.81 1.22 -0.76
C PRO A 134 -5.75 0.08 -1.77
N VAL A 135 -4.79 0.13 -2.69
CA VAL A 135 -4.65 -0.88 -3.74
C VAL A 135 -3.91 -2.08 -3.17
N ARG A 136 -4.61 -3.21 -3.09
CA ARG A 136 -4.04 -4.49 -2.67
C ARG A 136 -3.35 -5.19 -3.83
N ILE A 137 -2.12 -5.62 -3.59
CA ILE A 137 -1.23 -6.27 -4.56
C ILE A 137 -0.88 -7.65 -4.02
N VAL A 138 -1.11 -8.69 -4.83
CA VAL A 138 -0.68 -10.06 -4.53
C VAL A 138 0.26 -10.51 -5.64
N THR A 139 1.53 -10.66 -5.28
CA THR A 139 2.60 -11.06 -6.20
C THR A 139 2.53 -12.55 -6.54
N SER A 140 3.18 -12.98 -7.62
CA SER A 140 3.30 -14.40 -7.97
C SER A 140 4.11 -15.21 -6.95
N SER A 141 4.95 -14.56 -6.15
CA SER A 141 5.66 -15.22 -5.04
C SER A 141 4.76 -15.48 -3.84
N GLY A 142 3.58 -14.82 -3.77
CA GLY A 142 2.61 -14.93 -2.68
C GLY A 142 2.77 -13.86 -1.59
N ILE A 143 3.57 -12.83 -1.83
CA ILE A 143 3.61 -11.63 -0.99
C ILE A 143 2.32 -10.84 -1.27
N ASP A 144 1.63 -10.45 -0.19
CA ASP A 144 0.40 -9.68 -0.21
C ASP A 144 0.63 -8.38 0.57
N PHE A 145 0.47 -7.25 -0.09
CA PHE A 145 0.66 -5.93 0.50
C PHE A 145 -0.34 -4.94 -0.11
N SER A 146 -0.45 -3.75 0.48
CA SER A 146 -1.29 -2.68 -0.06
C SER A 146 -0.57 -1.34 -0.01
N VAL A 147 -0.86 -0.51 -1.01
CA VAL A 147 -0.34 0.85 -1.12
C VAL A 147 -1.50 1.82 -1.01
N ASP A 148 -1.30 2.88 -0.22
CA ASP A 148 -2.29 3.92 0.00
C ASP A 148 -1.67 5.30 -0.25
N LEU A 149 -2.45 6.22 -0.81
CA LEU A 149 -2.04 7.60 -1.10
C LEU A 149 -2.94 8.56 -0.33
N SER A 150 -2.36 9.59 0.28
CA SER A 150 -3.11 10.58 1.04
C SER A 150 -3.94 11.46 0.12
N ASP A 151 -5.22 11.61 0.45
CA ASP A 151 -6.06 12.66 -0.12
C ASP A 151 -5.46 14.04 0.19
N VAL A 152 -5.60 14.96 -0.76
CA VAL A 152 -5.11 16.32 -0.62
C VAL A 152 -6.18 17.31 -1.03
N ASN A 153 -6.17 18.47 -0.38
CA ASN A 153 -7.00 19.60 -0.75
C ASN A 153 -6.19 20.87 -0.68
N HIS A 154 -6.62 21.85 -1.45
CA HIS A 154 -6.11 23.20 -1.40
C HIS A 154 -7.28 24.17 -1.36
N PHE A 155 -7.16 25.19 -0.52
CA PHE A 155 -8.20 26.17 -0.29
C PHE A 155 -7.59 27.56 -0.21
N ASN A 156 -8.15 28.48 -0.99
CA ASN A 156 -7.81 29.89 -0.94
C ASN A 156 -9.02 30.73 -0.52
N TRP A 157 -8.72 31.87 0.11
CA TRP A 157 -9.68 32.79 0.70
C TRP A 157 -9.55 34.18 0.05
N LEU A 158 -10.65 34.95 -0.01
CA LEU A 158 -10.71 36.33 -0.53
C LEU A 158 -10.28 36.49 -1.99
N TRP A 159 -11.12 36.03 -2.93
CA TRP A 159 -10.96 36.31 -4.36
C TRP A 159 -9.63 35.85 -4.97
N GLN A 160 -8.93 34.97 -4.27
CA GLN A 160 -7.78 34.25 -4.78
C GLN A 160 -8.28 33.02 -5.55
N GLY A 161 -7.58 32.68 -6.63
CA GLY A 161 -7.91 31.53 -7.45
C GLY A 161 -7.67 30.21 -6.72
N PRO A 162 -7.93 29.07 -7.36
CA PRO A 162 -7.55 27.76 -6.84
C PRO A 162 -6.03 27.49 -6.96
N ASP A 163 -5.23 28.46 -7.41
CA ASP A 163 -3.80 28.31 -7.61
C ASP A 163 -3.07 27.95 -6.32
N GLY A 164 -2.26 26.90 -6.39
CA GLY A 164 -1.56 26.36 -5.25
C GLY A 164 -1.23 24.89 -5.40
N THR A 165 -0.56 24.37 -4.38
CA THR A 165 0.05 23.05 -4.40
C THR A 165 -0.22 22.32 -3.09
N ALA A 166 -0.32 21.00 -3.15
CA ALA A 166 -0.39 20.14 -1.98
C ALA A 166 0.50 18.90 -2.15
N ASP A 167 1.05 18.42 -1.03
CA ASP A 167 1.93 17.27 -0.99
C ASP A 167 1.12 15.99 -0.75
N ILE A 168 1.36 15.00 -1.61
CA ILE A 168 0.82 13.65 -1.51
C ILE A 168 1.83 12.79 -0.78
N TYR A 169 1.36 12.04 0.21
CA TYR A 169 2.12 11.07 0.96
C TYR A 169 1.62 9.66 0.63
N ALA A 170 2.53 8.69 0.67
CA ALA A 170 2.22 7.30 0.46
C ALA A 170 2.50 6.47 1.72
N THR A 171 1.81 5.34 1.86
CA THR A 171 2.12 4.29 2.84
C THR A 171 2.04 2.91 2.21
N VAL A 172 2.83 1.98 2.73
CA VAL A 172 2.86 0.57 2.31
C VAL A 172 2.55 -0.30 3.51
N THR A 173 1.59 -1.23 3.39
CA THR A 173 1.23 -2.19 4.43
C THR A 173 1.50 -3.61 3.97
N LEU A 174 2.28 -4.38 4.74
CA LEU A 174 2.49 -5.80 4.46
C LEU A 174 1.37 -6.64 5.09
N ASN A 175 0.56 -7.28 4.27
CA ASN A 175 -0.62 -8.04 4.74
C ASN A 175 -0.30 -9.52 4.98
N ALA A 176 0.52 -10.14 4.13
CA ALA A 176 0.97 -11.51 4.31
C ALA A 176 2.24 -11.80 3.50
N VAL A 177 3.00 -12.81 3.96
CA VAL A 177 4.13 -13.38 3.23
C VAL A 177 3.93 -14.89 3.01
N PRO A 178 4.57 -15.48 1.99
CA PRO A 178 4.52 -16.91 1.76
C PRO A 178 5.04 -17.68 2.97
N VAL A 179 4.29 -18.72 3.39
CA VAL A 179 4.76 -19.62 4.45
C VAL A 179 5.98 -20.38 3.94
N PRO A 180 7.14 -20.32 4.65
CA PRO A 180 8.33 -21.04 4.24
C PRO A 180 8.04 -22.54 4.03
N PRO A 181 8.48 -23.15 2.91
CA PRO A 181 8.31 -24.58 2.67
C PRO A 181 8.88 -25.46 3.79
N ALA A 182 9.88 -24.96 4.51
CA ALA A 182 10.46 -25.63 5.68
C ALA A 182 9.44 -25.85 6.80
N LEU A 183 8.50 -24.93 7.04
CA LEU A 183 7.43 -25.12 8.03
C LEU A 183 6.44 -26.19 7.57
N LEU A 184 6.13 -26.22 6.28
CA LEU A 184 5.32 -27.30 5.70
C LEU A 184 6.04 -28.65 5.77
N LEU A 185 7.34 -28.69 5.49
CA LEU A 185 8.15 -29.90 5.58
C LEU A 185 8.27 -30.37 7.02
N LEU A 186 8.49 -29.46 7.97
CA LEU A 186 8.53 -29.77 9.39
C LEU A 186 7.18 -30.32 9.86
N GLY A 187 6.07 -29.65 9.49
CA GLY A 187 4.72 -30.09 9.79
C GLY A 187 4.42 -31.48 9.22
N SER A 188 4.77 -31.71 7.95
CA SER A 188 4.56 -33.00 7.28
C SER A 188 5.46 -34.11 7.84
N GLY A 189 6.71 -33.79 8.19
CA GLY A 189 7.66 -34.72 8.82
C GLY A 189 7.20 -35.15 10.20
N LEU A 190 6.69 -34.22 11.01
CA LEU A 190 6.07 -34.51 12.30
C LEU A 190 4.86 -35.44 12.14
N LEU A 191 3.98 -35.18 11.17
CA LEU A 191 2.84 -36.07 10.86
C LEU A 191 3.31 -37.47 10.40
N GLY A 192 4.37 -37.54 9.60
CA GLY A 192 4.97 -38.80 9.17
C GLY A 192 5.50 -39.64 10.34
N LEU A 193 6.20 -39.02 11.29
CA LEU A 193 6.70 -39.68 12.50
C LEU A 193 5.55 -40.21 13.38
N LEU A 194 4.46 -39.47 13.49
CA LEU A 194 3.24 -39.93 14.18
C LEU A 194 2.62 -41.16 13.50
N GLY A 195 2.62 -41.18 12.17
CA GLY A 195 2.16 -42.32 11.37
C GLY A 195 3.01 -43.57 11.58
N LEU A 196 4.34 -43.44 11.55
CA LEU A 196 5.26 -44.57 11.75
C LEU A 196 5.15 -45.20 13.15
N ARG A 197 4.92 -44.39 14.19
CA ARG A 197 4.75 -44.90 15.56
C ARG A 197 3.54 -45.82 15.71
N ARG A 198 2.47 -45.63 14.93
CA ARG A 198 1.30 -46.52 14.97
C ARG A 198 1.59 -47.91 14.40
N ARG A 199 2.62 -48.06 13.57
CA ARG A 199 2.97 -49.33 12.92
C ARG A 199 3.87 -50.24 13.76
N ILE A 200 4.64 -49.68 14.69
CA ILE A 200 5.62 -50.40 15.53
C ILE A 200 4.99 -50.87 16.87
N GLY A 201 3.69 -50.61 17.08
CA GLY A 201 2.94 -51.00 18.28
C GLY A 201 2.23 -52.36 18.21
N PHE A 202 2.68 -53.29 17.35
CA PHE A 202 2.28 -54.70 17.36
C PHE A 202 3.41 -55.55 17.94
#